data_AF-A0ABD2QGS8-F1
#
_entry.id   AF-A0ABD2QGS8-F1
#
_cell.length_a   1.000
_cell.length_b   1.000
_cell.length_c   1.000
_cell.angle_alpha   90.00
_cell.angle_beta   90.00
_cell.angle_gamma   90.00
#
_symmetry.space_group_name_H-M   'P 1'
#
loop_
_entity.id
_entity.type
_entity.pdbx_description
1 polymer ?
#
loop_
_entity_poly.entity_id
_entity_poly.type
_entity_poly.pdbx_seq_one_letter_code
_entity_poly.pdbx_strand_id
1 'polypeptide(L)'
;MILNAQSCPYAYQADPMVDRKSQDILALEAELAALRLRYNEEKRLIQDQANMNESANNKELQRAQEQLKAHSQTIGSLIAEKTHLQARLSHYENLSQTQLREIEELKRYEANLTDRVHEAEILLEERRSEMEQNTILIHSSDQIDQLQRNLKNEQLLRQELQSELNELRTRHANLQQENEQLNVLARSLRNKVSKSSKSSSDNQDIDSNTNGDSESFSIISGADSCRSYDHLMEDRILMNEEIVRIQSELASALNEKDVMEKDFRNFAQQLEKRQQESFDALNVQRQQTLDAQFLIENLRQELMEKESALEQIKQEGNRTELPEVTSNNQSHAEKKLVLENQGSRRVEELLLLNSSQANEMSCLKDQIHSLTDQLRDHETLLEDHLSIVSQSESLRVNSSRLVEQNNYMKDQLAQLIAENRELSEKLAQQVSIEPHVEEFQSKAAIENDIEKVAELTEALQVADTKIKTLQVEKDYYERTSAQLEMEASTVEEYITMFTHRRCCEQRRAKLRESILSSLLADRRETQNNMIKVVSTFLSNDTEGNYA
;
A
#
# COMPACT_ATOMS: atom_id res chain seq x y z
N MET A 1 73.91 83.26 88.20
CA MET A 1 73.03 84.45 88.20
C MET A 1 71.65 83.95 87.82
N ILE A 2 70.81 83.50 88.76
CA ILE A 2 69.91 84.30 89.62
C ILE A 2 69.26 85.47 88.87
N LEU A 3 67.96 85.33 88.61
CA LEU A 3 66.84 86.21 88.99
C LEU A 3 65.60 85.61 88.28
N ASN A 4 64.81 84.72 88.89
CA ASN A 4 63.74 85.01 89.85
C ASN A 4 63.03 86.36 89.64
N ALA A 5 61.87 86.31 89.00
CA ALA A 5 60.78 87.25 89.19
C ALA A 5 59.46 86.46 89.21
N GLN A 6 58.69 86.74 90.26
CA GLN A 6 57.50 86.07 90.74
C GLN A 6 56.23 86.37 89.92
N SER A 7 55.36 85.37 89.88
CA SER A 7 53.90 85.46 90.07
C SER A 7 53.05 86.33 89.13
N CYS A 8 52.30 85.64 88.25
CA CYS A 8 50.91 86.02 87.92
C CYS A 8 50.07 84.75 87.72
N PRO A 9 49.11 84.44 88.62
CA PRO A 9 48.20 83.32 88.43
C PRO A 9 46.95 83.83 87.71
N TYR A 10 47.00 83.91 86.39
CA TYR A 10 45.76 83.91 85.61
C TYR A 10 45.39 82.45 85.36
N ALA A 11 44.63 81.90 86.31
CA ALA A 11 43.78 80.76 86.04
C ALA A 11 42.84 81.16 84.89
N TYR A 12 43.15 80.68 83.68
CA TYR A 12 42.13 80.53 82.66
C TYR A 12 41.13 79.53 83.23
N GLN A 13 40.04 80.04 83.82
CA GLN A 13 38.83 79.27 83.99
C GLN A 13 38.44 78.81 82.59
N ALA A 14 38.74 77.56 82.26
CA ALA A 14 38.08 76.87 81.17
C ALA A 14 36.59 76.95 81.50
N ASP A 15 35.85 77.68 80.66
CA ASP A 15 34.42 77.85 80.79
C ASP A 15 33.78 76.45 80.75
N PRO A 16 33.09 75.97 81.81
CA PRO A 16 32.55 74.61 81.87
C PRO A 16 31.53 74.31 80.76
N MET A 17 31.08 75.33 80.04
CA MET A 17 30.31 75.16 78.80
C MET A 17 31.16 74.73 77.58
N VAL A 18 32.44 75.10 77.50
CA VAL A 18 33.35 74.75 76.40
C VAL A 18 33.80 73.28 76.52
N ASP A 19 34.03 72.81 77.75
CA ASP A 19 34.37 71.39 78.01
C ASP A 19 33.19 70.45 77.78
N ARG A 20 31.96 70.87 78.15
CA ARG A 20 30.74 70.11 77.83
C ARG A 20 30.48 70.05 76.33
N LYS A 21 30.57 71.17 75.62
CA LYS A 21 30.44 71.19 74.15
C LYS A 21 31.50 70.33 73.47
N SER A 22 32.73 70.32 73.97
CA SER A 22 33.79 69.45 73.43
C SER A 22 33.52 67.97 73.69
N GLN A 23 32.96 67.62 74.86
CA GLN A 23 32.50 66.24 75.14
C GLN A 23 31.33 65.83 74.26
N ASP A 24 30.37 66.72 74.01
CA ASP A 24 29.23 66.46 73.13
C ASP A 24 29.67 66.28 71.67
N ILE A 25 30.66 67.06 71.20
CA ILE A 25 31.27 66.89 69.87
C ILE A 25 31.94 65.51 69.75
N LEU A 26 32.74 65.11 70.75
CA LEU A 26 33.38 63.80 70.75
C LEU A 26 32.37 62.64 70.81
N ALA A 27 31.26 62.81 71.53
CA ALA A 27 30.18 61.83 71.58
C ALA A 27 29.47 61.70 70.21
N LEU A 28 29.19 62.82 69.54
CA LEU A 28 28.62 62.84 68.19
C LEU A 28 29.58 62.27 67.15
N GLU A 29 30.87 62.52 67.26
CA GLU A 29 31.90 61.93 66.39
C GLU A 29 31.98 60.41 66.55
N ALA A 30 31.89 59.91 67.79
CA ALA A 30 31.84 58.48 68.08
C ALA A 30 30.55 57.82 67.53
N GLU A 31 29.40 58.51 67.64
CA GLU A 31 28.13 58.04 67.10
C GLU A 31 28.12 58.03 65.56
N LEU A 32 28.68 59.07 64.92
CA LEU A 32 28.90 59.12 63.47
C LEU A 32 29.84 58.01 62.98
N ALA A 33 30.91 57.73 63.73
CA ALA A 33 31.81 56.62 63.40
C ALA A 33 31.11 55.27 63.49
N ALA A 34 30.28 55.05 64.52
CA ALA A 34 29.47 53.84 64.68
C ALA A 34 28.42 53.70 63.56
N LEU A 35 27.76 54.78 63.18
CA LEU A 35 26.80 54.81 62.06
C LEU A 35 27.48 54.50 60.72
N ARG A 36 28.66 55.07 60.45
CA ARG A 36 29.44 54.76 59.25
C ARG A 36 29.84 53.28 59.19
N LEU A 37 30.20 52.70 60.32
CA LEU A 37 30.59 51.29 60.41
C LEU A 37 29.38 50.38 60.13
N ARG A 38 28.22 50.66 60.75
CA ARG A 38 26.95 49.96 60.46
C ARG A 38 26.52 50.10 59.00
N TYR A 39 26.60 51.30 58.43
CA TYR A 39 26.28 51.54 57.02
C TYR A 39 27.17 50.71 56.08
N ASN A 40 28.48 50.64 56.37
CA ASN A 40 29.41 49.85 55.57
C ASN A 40 29.16 48.34 55.69
N GLU A 41 28.80 47.84 56.89
CA GLU A 41 28.41 46.45 57.09
C GLU A 41 27.11 46.09 56.35
N GLU A 42 26.09 46.94 56.44
CA GLU A 42 24.80 46.74 55.76
C GLU A 42 24.95 46.82 54.24
N LYS A 43 25.74 47.77 53.74
CA LYS A 43 26.11 47.84 52.32
C LYS A 43 26.80 46.55 51.86
N ARG A 44 27.70 45.98 52.67
CA ARG A 44 28.38 44.73 52.34
C ARG A 44 27.40 43.55 52.31
N LEU A 45 26.49 43.46 53.28
CA LEU A 45 25.46 42.41 53.30
C LEU A 45 24.52 42.49 52.10
N ILE A 46 24.09 43.69 51.70
CA ILE A 46 23.27 43.89 50.49
C ILE A 46 24.04 43.45 49.23
N GLN A 47 25.33 43.80 49.15
CA GLN A 47 26.19 43.39 48.03
C GLN A 47 26.37 41.86 47.98
N ASP A 48 26.65 41.23 49.13
CA ASP A 48 26.81 39.78 49.24
C ASP A 48 25.50 39.06 48.88
N GLN A 49 24.35 39.58 49.31
CA GLN A 49 23.03 39.05 48.97
C GLN A 49 22.68 39.23 47.48
N ALA A 50 23.05 40.37 46.88
CA ALA A 50 22.88 40.60 45.44
C ALA A 50 23.71 39.61 44.61
N ASN A 51 24.98 39.41 44.97
CA ASN A 51 25.88 38.45 44.32
C ASN A 51 25.37 37.00 44.44
N MET A 52 24.85 36.64 45.63
CA MET A 52 24.25 35.32 45.85
C MET A 52 23.00 35.09 45.00
N ASN A 53 22.11 36.09 44.92
CA ASN A 53 20.90 36.02 44.09
C ASN A 53 21.24 35.97 42.60
N GLU A 54 22.22 36.73 42.12
CA GLU A 54 22.68 36.69 40.73
C GLU A 54 23.30 35.33 40.38
N SER A 55 24.13 34.78 41.27
CA SER A 55 24.70 33.43 41.12
C SER A 55 23.62 32.34 41.10
N ALA A 56 22.60 32.44 41.96
CA ALA A 56 21.47 31.52 41.99
C ALA A 56 20.63 31.59 40.70
N ASN A 57 20.28 32.81 40.26
CA ASN A 57 19.52 33.03 39.03
C ASN A 57 20.28 32.55 37.78
N ASN A 58 21.60 32.80 37.70
CA ASN A 58 22.41 32.32 36.59
C ASN A 58 22.48 30.78 36.54
N LYS A 59 22.56 30.11 37.70
CA LYS A 59 22.51 28.65 37.77
C LYS A 59 21.14 28.10 37.35
N GLU A 60 20.05 28.73 37.74
CA GLU A 60 18.70 28.33 37.32
C GLU A 60 18.48 28.55 35.83
N LEU A 61 18.94 29.68 35.29
CA LEU A 61 18.89 29.97 33.85
C LEU A 61 19.68 28.94 33.05
N GLN A 62 20.89 28.59 33.50
CA GLN A 62 21.72 27.57 32.85
C GLN A 62 21.02 26.19 32.85
N ARG A 63 20.42 25.78 33.98
CA ARG A 63 19.65 24.54 34.05
C ARG A 63 18.46 24.54 33.09
N ALA A 64 17.74 25.66 32.98
CA ALA A 64 16.62 25.79 32.06
C ALA A 64 17.09 25.73 30.58
N GLN A 65 18.24 26.33 30.25
CA GLN A 65 18.84 26.25 28.92
C GLN A 65 19.28 24.82 28.58
N GLU A 66 19.91 24.12 29.52
CA GLU A 66 20.29 22.71 29.36
C GLU A 66 19.06 21.81 29.17
N GLN A 67 17.97 22.05 29.91
CA GLN A 67 16.69 21.35 29.73
C GLN A 67 16.06 21.63 28.35
N LEU A 68 16.05 22.89 27.89
CA LEU A 68 15.56 23.25 26.56
C LEU A 68 16.39 22.57 25.46
N LYS A 69 17.71 22.49 25.63
CA LYS A 69 18.60 21.79 24.71
C LYS A 69 18.28 20.30 24.67
N ALA A 70 18.13 19.65 25.82
CA ALA A 70 17.73 18.24 25.91
C ALA A 70 16.37 18.00 25.23
N HIS A 71 15.35 18.83 25.48
CA HIS A 71 14.05 18.72 24.83
C HIS A 71 14.12 18.93 23.31
N SER A 72 14.94 19.86 22.83
CA SER A 72 15.14 20.07 21.39
C SER A 72 15.76 18.85 20.71
N GLN A 73 16.68 18.14 21.39
CA GLN A 73 17.25 16.90 20.91
C GLN A 73 16.20 15.78 20.87
N THR A 74 15.38 15.63 21.92
CA THR A 74 14.30 14.64 21.95
C THR A 74 13.28 14.86 20.82
N ILE A 75 12.86 16.11 20.59
CA ILE A 75 11.95 16.45 19.48
C ILE A 75 12.61 16.13 18.14
N GLY A 76 13.90 16.44 17.97
CA GLY A 76 14.65 16.09 16.76
C GLY A 76 14.67 14.58 16.49
N SER A 77 14.91 13.77 17.53
CA SER A 77 14.85 12.30 17.43
C SER A 77 13.46 11.80 17.05
N LEU A 78 12.40 12.33 17.66
CA LEU A 78 11.02 11.94 17.34
C LEU A 78 10.62 12.33 15.91
N ILE A 79 11.05 13.50 15.42
CA ILE A 79 10.81 13.91 14.03
C ILE A 79 11.55 12.98 13.05
N ALA A 80 12.79 12.59 13.37
CA ALA A 80 13.54 11.64 12.56
C ALA A 80 12.86 10.27 12.53
N GLU A 81 12.38 9.79 13.68
CA GLU A 81 11.61 8.55 13.80
C GLU A 81 10.29 8.60 13.01
N LYS A 82 9.52 9.69 13.12
CA LYS A 82 8.32 9.92 12.29
C LYS A 82 8.65 9.83 10.80
N THR A 83 9.70 10.52 10.37
CA THR A 83 10.12 10.56 8.96
C THR A 83 10.52 9.16 8.48
N HIS A 84 11.23 8.40 9.32
CA HIS A 84 11.63 7.03 9.01
C HIS A 84 10.42 6.06 8.96
N LEU A 85 9.50 6.15 9.91
CA LEU A 85 8.26 5.36 9.90
C LEU A 85 7.41 5.69 8.67
N GLN A 86 7.29 6.96 8.31
CA GLN A 86 6.57 7.41 7.12
C GLN A 86 7.20 6.90 5.82
N ALA A 87 8.55 6.85 5.74
CA ALA A 87 9.23 6.23 4.61
C ALA A 87 8.99 4.71 4.53
N ARG A 88 9.00 4.01 5.68
CA ARG A 88 8.68 2.58 5.74
C ARG A 88 7.24 2.31 5.35
N LEU A 89 6.30 3.14 5.78
CA LEU A 89 4.89 3.06 5.39
C LEU A 89 4.72 3.12 3.87
N SER A 90 5.23 4.18 3.25
CA SER A 90 5.14 4.33 1.79
C SER A 90 5.80 3.16 1.04
N HIS A 91 6.93 2.64 1.55
CA HIS A 91 7.55 1.44 0.99
C HIS A 91 6.63 0.21 1.05
N TYR A 92 6.00 -0.10 2.20
CA TYR A 92 5.12 -1.26 2.34
C TYR A 92 3.80 -1.10 1.58
N GLU A 93 3.24 0.10 1.51
CA GLU A 93 2.07 0.41 0.67
C GLU A 93 2.38 0.14 -0.81
N ASN A 94 3.52 0.64 -1.31
CA ASN A 94 3.95 0.42 -2.69
C ASN A 94 4.17 -1.08 -2.99
N LEU A 95 4.73 -1.82 -2.03
CA LEU A 95 4.97 -3.26 -2.17
C LEU A 95 3.65 -4.04 -2.22
N SER A 96 2.71 -3.73 -1.32
CA SER A 96 1.35 -4.30 -1.33
C SER A 96 0.61 -4.00 -2.64
N GLN A 97 0.68 -2.77 -3.14
CA GLN A 97 0.09 -2.39 -4.43
C GLN A 97 0.73 -3.10 -5.62
N THR A 98 2.04 -3.37 -5.56
CA THR A 98 2.74 -4.13 -6.61
C THR A 98 2.29 -5.59 -6.61
N GLN A 99 2.17 -6.20 -5.43
CA GLN A 99 1.66 -7.57 -5.31
C GLN A 99 0.19 -7.70 -5.73
N LEU A 100 -0.64 -6.70 -5.42
CA LEU A 100 -2.02 -6.66 -5.88
C LEU A 100 -2.10 -6.67 -7.42
N ARG A 101 -1.26 -5.87 -8.10
CA ARG A 101 -1.18 -5.85 -9.56
C ARG A 101 -0.73 -7.20 -10.13
N GLU A 102 0.30 -7.82 -9.52
CA GLU A 102 0.77 -9.16 -9.93
C GLU A 102 -0.33 -10.23 -9.76
N ILE A 103 -1.08 -10.19 -8.65
CA ILE A 103 -2.23 -11.08 -8.42
C ILE A 103 -3.31 -10.86 -9.48
N GLU A 104 -3.63 -9.61 -9.84
CA GLU A 104 -4.63 -9.31 -10.88
C GLU A 104 -4.19 -9.80 -12.26
N GLU A 105 -2.91 -9.66 -12.61
CA GLU A 105 -2.34 -10.20 -13.85
C GLU A 105 -2.40 -11.73 -13.87
N LEU A 106 -2.01 -12.38 -12.77
CA LEU A 106 -2.08 -13.83 -12.65
C LEU A 106 -3.50 -14.36 -12.69
N LYS A 107 -4.48 -13.66 -12.09
CA LYS A 107 -5.91 -14.04 -12.19
C LYS A 107 -6.43 -13.95 -13.62
N ARG A 108 -5.99 -12.95 -14.39
CA ARG A 108 -6.33 -12.88 -15.82
C ARG A 108 -5.68 -14.01 -16.60
N TYR A 109 -4.44 -14.37 -16.26
CA TYR A 109 -3.74 -15.50 -16.87
C TYR A 109 -4.41 -16.83 -16.52
N GLU A 110 -4.79 -17.03 -15.26
CA GLU A 110 -5.54 -18.19 -14.78
C GLU A 110 -6.87 -18.33 -15.54
N ALA A 111 -7.66 -17.27 -15.63
CA ALA A 111 -8.93 -17.29 -16.39
C ALA A 111 -8.73 -17.69 -17.87
N ASN A 112 -7.68 -17.17 -18.51
CA ASN A 112 -7.33 -17.57 -19.89
C ASN A 112 -6.92 -19.04 -19.97
N LEU A 113 -6.14 -19.54 -19.00
CA LEU A 113 -5.83 -20.97 -18.92
C LEU A 113 -7.09 -21.81 -18.71
N THR A 114 -8.02 -21.39 -17.85
CA THR A 114 -9.30 -22.08 -17.64
C THR A 114 -10.11 -22.17 -18.94
N ASP A 115 -10.21 -21.08 -19.69
CA ASP A 115 -10.88 -21.05 -20.99
C ASP A 115 -10.20 -22.00 -21.99
N ARG A 116 -8.87 -22.03 -22.03
CA ARG A 116 -8.10 -22.92 -22.89
C ARG A 116 -8.21 -24.40 -22.51
N VAL A 117 -8.26 -24.70 -21.21
CA VAL A 117 -8.53 -26.06 -20.71
C VAL A 117 -9.93 -26.47 -21.16
N HIS A 118 -10.93 -25.62 -20.95
CA HIS A 118 -12.30 -25.92 -21.33
C HIS A 118 -12.46 -26.14 -22.85
N GLU A 119 -11.83 -25.31 -23.68
CA GLU A 119 -11.82 -25.47 -25.14
C GLU A 119 -11.16 -26.79 -25.55
N ALA A 120 -10.03 -27.15 -24.92
CA ALA A 120 -9.34 -28.41 -25.21
C ALA A 120 -10.13 -29.64 -24.73
N GLU A 121 -10.84 -29.56 -23.61
CA GLU A 121 -11.75 -30.60 -23.13
C GLU A 121 -12.93 -30.83 -24.08
N ILE A 122 -13.52 -29.76 -24.63
CA ILE A 122 -14.58 -29.86 -25.64
C ILE A 122 -14.06 -30.59 -26.88
N LEU A 123 -12.90 -30.19 -27.41
CA LEU A 123 -12.30 -30.83 -28.59
C LEU A 123 -11.97 -32.31 -28.35
N LEU A 124 -11.52 -32.65 -27.13
CA LEU A 124 -11.29 -34.03 -26.73
C LEU A 124 -12.57 -34.86 -26.75
N GLU A 125 -13.67 -34.31 -26.23
CA GLU A 125 -14.96 -35.00 -26.18
C GLU A 125 -15.54 -35.18 -27.58
N GLU A 126 -15.44 -34.16 -28.44
CA GLU A 126 -15.82 -34.25 -29.86
C GLU A 126 -15.06 -35.40 -30.56
N ARG A 127 -13.73 -35.43 -30.44
CA ARG A 127 -12.89 -36.49 -31.03
C ARG A 127 -13.17 -37.87 -30.44
N ARG A 128 -13.47 -37.97 -29.15
CA ARG A 128 -13.89 -39.24 -28.53
C ARG A 128 -15.20 -39.74 -29.14
N SER A 129 -16.18 -38.86 -29.33
CA SER A 129 -17.46 -39.23 -29.97
C SER A 129 -17.26 -39.67 -31.43
N GLU A 130 -16.39 -38.99 -32.18
CA GLU A 130 -16.06 -39.37 -33.56
C GLU A 130 -15.38 -40.74 -33.61
N MET A 131 -14.47 -41.01 -32.68
CA MET A 131 -13.81 -42.31 -32.58
C MET A 131 -14.83 -43.41 -32.27
N GLU A 132 -15.73 -43.23 -31.30
CA GLU A 132 -16.81 -44.17 -31.00
C GLU A 132 -17.70 -44.44 -32.22
N GLN A 133 -18.05 -43.40 -32.97
CA GLN A 133 -18.84 -43.54 -34.19
C GLN A 133 -18.10 -44.32 -35.27
N ASN A 134 -16.80 -44.11 -35.44
CA ASN A 134 -15.95 -44.90 -36.33
C ASN A 134 -15.88 -46.36 -35.91
N THR A 135 -15.77 -46.67 -34.62
CA THR A 135 -15.77 -48.06 -34.12
C THR A 135 -17.08 -48.79 -34.47
N ILE A 136 -18.22 -48.09 -34.36
CA ILE A 136 -19.53 -48.62 -34.77
C ILE A 136 -19.55 -48.90 -36.28
N LEU A 137 -19.02 -47.97 -37.09
CA LEU A 137 -18.92 -48.15 -38.54
C LEU A 137 -18.05 -49.35 -38.92
N ILE A 138 -16.88 -49.52 -38.29
CA ILE A 138 -15.99 -50.67 -38.50
C ILE A 138 -16.73 -51.98 -38.19
N HIS A 139 -17.38 -52.08 -37.02
CA HIS A 139 -18.15 -53.27 -36.65
C HIS A 139 -19.30 -53.54 -37.63
N SER A 140 -19.98 -52.50 -38.13
CA SER A 140 -21.04 -52.66 -39.12
C SER A 140 -20.50 -53.15 -40.48
N SER A 141 -19.31 -52.69 -40.87
CA SER A 141 -18.60 -53.16 -42.07
C SER A 141 -18.22 -54.63 -41.96
N ASP A 142 -17.65 -55.04 -40.82
CA ASP A 142 -17.29 -56.44 -40.55
C ASP A 142 -18.49 -57.37 -40.63
N GLN A 143 -19.65 -56.94 -40.11
CA GLN A 143 -20.90 -57.67 -40.22
C GLN A 143 -21.36 -57.80 -41.68
N ILE A 144 -21.28 -56.73 -42.46
CA ILE A 144 -21.61 -56.76 -43.89
C ILE A 144 -20.70 -57.76 -44.62
N ASP A 145 -19.40 -57.73 -44.37
CA ASP A 145 -18.44 -58.65 -44.98
C ASP A 145 -18.72 -60.11 -44.61
N GLN A 146 -19.07 -60.37 -43.36
CA GLN A 146 -19.47 -61.71 -42.92
C GLN A 146 -20.75 -62.18 -43.63
N LEU A 147 -21.75 -61.30 -43.76
CA LEU A 147 -22.98 -61.60 -44.49
C LEU A 147 -22.71 -61.83 -45.98
N GLN A 148 -21.82 -61.07 -46.61
CA GLN A 148 -21.42 -61.27 -48.01
C GLN A 148 -20.72 -62.62 -48.22
N ARG A 149 -19.82 -63.02 -47.30
CA ARG A 149 -19.20 -64.35 -47.33
C ARG A 149 -20.24 -65.47 -47.20
N ASN A 150 -21.19 -65.32 -46.28
CA ASN A 150 -22.28 -66.28 -46.10
C ASN A 150 -23.16 -66.39 -47.35
N LEU A 151 -23.54 -65.26 -47.95
CA LEU A 151 -24.30 -65.23 -49.19
C LEU A 151 -23.56 -65.93 -50.34
N LYS A 152 -22.25 -65.71 -50.45
CA LYS A 152 -21.41 -66.37 -51.47
C LYS A 152 -21.34 -67.89 -51.26
N ASN A 153 -21.21 -68.34 -50.02
CA ASN A 153 -21.23 -69.77 -49.68
C ASN A 153 -22.60 -70.39 -49.99
N GLU A 154 -23.69 -69.69 -49.70
CA GLU A 154 -25.04 -70.16 -50.05
C GLU A 154 -25.25 -70.23 -51.57
N GLN A 155 -24.72 -69.27 -52.33
CA GLN A 155 -24.75 -69.29 -53.79
C GLN A 155 -23.99 -70.49 -54.36
N LEU A 156 -22.81 -70.81 -53.82
CA LEU A 156 -22.04 -72.00 -54.19
C LEU A 156 -22.83 -73.28 -53.89
N LEU A 157 -23.40 -73.40 -52.69
CA LEU A 157 -24.21 -74.55 -52.32
C LEU A 157 -25.44 -74.72 -53.22
N ARG A 158 -26.10 -73.61 -53.58
CA ARG A 158 -27.21 -73.63 -54.55
C ARG A 158 -26.76 -74.11 -55.93
N GLN A 159 -25.57 -73.72 -56.39
CA GLN A 159 -25.02 -74.20 -57.66
C GLN A 159 -24.73 -75.70 -57.62
N GLU A 160 -24.14 -76.20 -56.53
CA GLU A 160 -23.88 -77.63 -56.31
C GLU A 160 -25.18 -78.45 -56.32
N LEU A 161 -26.17 -78.04 -55.53
CA LEU A 161 -27.49 -78.68 -55.51
C LEU A 161 -28.15 -78.64 -56.90
N GLN A 162 -28.02 -77.53 -57.64
CA GLN A 162 -28.56 -77.43 -58.98
C GLN A 162 -27.85 -78.38 -59.97
N SER A 163 -26.54 -78.58 -59.82
CA SER A 163 -25.81 -79.61 -60.60
C SER A 163 -26.25 -81.02 -60.24
N GLU A 164 -26.40 -81.35 -58.96
CA GLU A 164 -26.89 -82.66 -58.52
C GLU A 164 -28.31 -82.95 -59.04
N LEU A 165 -29.18 -81.94 -58.99
CA LEU A 165 -30.56 -82.04 -59.50
C LEU A 165 -30.56 -82.27 -61.02
N ASN A 166 -29.66 -81.64 -61.76
CA ASN A 166 -29.49 -81.90 -63.19
C ASN A 166 -28.92 -83.31 -63.46
N GLU A 167 -27.96 -83.79 -62.67
CA GLU A 167 -27.48 -85.17 -62.75
C GLU A 167 -28.59 -86.18 -62.45
N LEU A 168 -29.38 -85.96 -61.41
CA LEU A 168 -30.51 -86.83 -61.07
C LEU A 168 -31.58 -86.81 -62.16
N ARG A 169 -31.87 -85.65 -62.75
CA ARG A 169 -32.78 -85.53 -63.91
C ARG A 169 -32.27 -86.32 -65.11
N THR A 170 -30.98 -86.26 -65.43
CA THR A 170 -30.41 -87.04 -66.54
C THR A 170 -30.40 -88.54 -66.23
N ARG A 171 -30.05 -88.95 -65.01
CA ARG A 171 -30.17 -90.35 -64.56
C ARG A 171 -31.61 -90.85 -64.62
N HIS A 172 -32.58 -90.07 -64.16
CA HIS A 172 -34.00 -90.42 -64.25
C HIS A 172 -34.44 -90.56 -65.71
N ALA A 173 -34.05 -89.65 -66.60
CA ALA A 173 -34.36 -89.76 -68.02
C ALA A 173 -33.77 -91.04 -68.64
N ASN A 174 -32.53 -91.40 -68.30
CA ASN A 174 -31.90 -92.64 -68.75
C ASN A 174 -32.63 -93.89 -68.21
N LEU A 175 -32.93 -93.91 -66.91
CA LEU A 175 -33.69 -95.00 -66.30
C LEU A 175 -35.09 -95.11 -66.88
N GLN A 176 -35.74 -93.98 -67.19
CA GLN A 176 -37.05 -93.98 -67.85
C GLN A 176 -36.96 -94.58 -69.25
N GLN A 177 -35.92 -94.23 -70.02
CA GLN A 177 -35.66 -94.84 -71.34
C GLN A 177 -35.38 -96.35 -71.21
N GLU A 178 -34.56 -96.76 -70.24
CA GLU A 178 -34.29 -98.18 -69.96
C GLU A 178 -35.56 -98.91 -69.55
N ASN A 179 -36.41 -98.30 -68.72
CA ASN A 179 -37.68 -98.86 -68.31
C ASN A 179 -38.68 -98.92 -69.47
N GLU A 180 -38.64 -97.99 -70.43
CA GLU A 180 -39.37 -98.09 -71.69
C GLU A 180 -38.86 -99.25 -72.55
N GLN A 181 -37.55 -99.44 -72.66
CA GLN A 181 -36.93 -100.59 -73.35
C GLN A 181 -37.31 -101.91 -72.67
N LEU A 182 -37.22 -101.97 -71.34
CA LEU A 182 -37.65 -103.10 -70.52
C LEU A 182 -39.14 -103.32 -70.63
N ASN A 183 -39.97 -102.28 -70.76
CA ASN A 183 -41.40 -102.42 -71.02
C ASN A 183 -41.67 -102.98 -72.41
N VAL A 184 -40.88 -102.62 -73.43
CA VAL A 184 -40.96 -103.24 -74.77
C VAL A 184 -40.56 -104.72 -74.70
N LEU A 185 -39.48 -105.03 -73.98
CA LEU A 185 -39.03 -106.41 -73.72
C LEU A 185 -40.05 -107.19 -72.88
N ALA A 186 -40.65 -106.57 -71.87
CA ALA A 186 -41.67 -107.13 -71.02
C ALA A 186 -42.98 -107.29 -71.79
N ARG A 187 -43.32 -106.43 -72.76
CA ARG A 187 -44.41 -106.66 -73.71
C ARG A 187 -44.09 -107.80 -74.67
N SER A 188 -42.83 -107.95 -75.10
CA SER A 188 -42.37 -109.09 -75.91
C SER A 188 -42.41 -110.41 -75.11
N LEU A 189 -41.99 -110.39 -73.86
CA LEU A 189 -42.09 -111.50 -72.92
C LEU A 189 -43.53 -111.75 -72.50
N ARG A 190 -44.37 -110.72 -72.33
CA ARG A 190 -45.80 -110.84 -72.08
C ARG A 190 -46.50 -111.38 -73.31
N ASN A 191 -46.07 -111.07 -74.53
CA ASN A 191 -46.52 -111.75 -75.76
C ASN A 191 -46.07 -113.22 -75.80
N LYS A 192 -44.93 -113.57 -75.18
CA LYS A 192 -44.49 -114.97 -74.99
C LYS A 192 -45.24 -115.69 -73.84
N VAL A 193 -45.57 -114.99 -72.76
CA VAL A 193 -46.30 -115.47 -71.58
C VAL A 193 -47.82 -115.41 -71.80
N SER A 194 -48.31 -114.72 -72.82
CA SER A 194 -49.71 -114.78 -73.28
C SER A 194 -50.06 -116.14 -73.92
N LYS A 195 -49.11 -117.07 -74.01
CA LYS A 195 -49.33 -118.51 -74.27
C LYS A 195 -49.28 -119.39 -73.02
N SER A 196 -49.07 -118.84 -71.83
CA SER A 196 -49.03 -119.61 -70.59
C SER A 196 -49.53 -118.80 -69.39
N SER A 197 -50.73 -119.17 -68.94
CA SER A 197 -51.26 -119.06 -67.57
C SER A 197 -51.40 -117.66 -66.92
N LYS A 198 -52.67 -117.34 -66.66
CA LYS A 198 -53.19 -116.38 -65.67
C LYS A 198 -52.78 -116.75 -64.24
N SER A 199 -52.44 -115.75 -63.41
CA SER A 199 -53.22 -115.34 -62.21
C SER A 199 -52.43 -114.41 -61.25
N SER A 200 -53.14 -113.37 -60.73
CA SER A 200 -52.99 -112.62 -59.45
C SER A 200 -51.72 -111.76 -59.25
N SER A 201 -51.69 -110.57 -58.62
CA SER A 201 -52.57 -109.85 -57.68
C SER A 201 -52.12 -108.37 -57.58
N ASP A 202 -53.07 -107.46 -57.32
CA ASP A 202 -52.95 -106.03 -56.92
C ASP A 202 -52.25 -105.85 -55.55
N ASN A 203 -51.33 -104.88 -55.34
CA ASN A 203 -51.38 -103.43 -54.99
C ASN A 203 -51.15 -103.08 -53.50
N GLN A 204 -50.17 -102.16 -53.30
CA GLN A 204 -50.15 -100.99 -52.39
C GLN A 204 -50.14 -101.24 -50.86
N ASP A 205 -49.55 -100.44 -49.97
CA ASP A 205 -48.93 -99.09 -49.97
C ASP A 205 -48.24 -98.88 -48.57
N ILE A 206 -47.22 -97.99 -48.47
CA ILE A 206 -47.02 -96.86 -47.49
C ILE A 206 -46.97 -97.23 -45.95
N ASP A 207 -46.12 -96.78 -45.02
CA ASP A 207 -45.28 -95.58 -44.79
C ASP A 207 -44.30 -95.76 -43.59
N SER A 208 -43.49 -94.71 -43.35
CA SER A 208 -43.09 -94.14 -42.03
C SER A 208 -41.66 -94.35 -41.46
N ASN A 209 -40.87 -93.28 -41.67
CA ASN A 209 -39.95 -92.56 -40.77
C ASN A 209 -39.30 -93.23 -39.55
N THR A 210 -37.97 -93.10 -39.53
CA THR A 210 -37.07 -93.26 -38.38
C THR A 210 -36.69 -91.92 -37.75
N ASN A 211 -36.58 -91.96 -36.43
CA ASN A 211 -36.01 -91.02 -35.45
C ASN A 211 -34.68 -90.33 -35.84
N GLY A 212 -34.36 -89.25 -35.11
CA GLY A 212 -32.99 -88.75 -35.00
C GLY A 212 -32.89 -87.45 -34.19
N ASP A 213 -32.55 -87.59 -32.91
CA ASP A 213 -32.30 -86.54 -31.90
C ASP A 213 -31.13 -85.61 -32.22
N SER A 214 -31.10 -84.41 -31.59
CA SER A 214 -30.19 -84.09 -30.47
C SER A 214 -29.70 -82.64 -30.42
N GLU A 215 -29.83 -82.07 -29.21
CA GLU A 215 -28.88 -81.17 -28.52
C GLU A 215 -28.64 -79.73 -29.06
N SER A 216 -28.40 -78.68 -28.28
CA SER A 216 -28.33 -78.44 -26.83
C SER A 216 -28.20 -76.91 -26.54
N PHE A 217 -28.49 -76.52 -25.29
CA PHE A 217 -27.93 -75.42 -24.47
C PHE A 217 -27.87 -73.94 -24.94
N SER A 218 -28.47 -73.03 -24.16
CA SER A 218 -27.78 -72.37 -23.02
C SER A 218 -28.71 -71.43 -22.24
N ILE A 219 -28.52 -71.40 -20.91
CA ILE A 219 -29.19 -70.53 -19.93
C ILE A 219 -28.19 -69.42 -19.57
N ILE A 220 -28.59 -68.16 -19.73
CA ILE A 220 -27.81 -66.99 -19.31
C ILE A 220 -28.28 -66.56 -17.91
N SER A 221 -27.30 -66.40 -17.02
CA SER A 221 -27.39 -65.97 -15.62
C SER A 221 -27.71 -64.48 -15.49
N GLY A 222 -28.74 -64.15 -14.71
CA GLY A 222 -29.03 -62.79 -14.26
C GLY A 222 -28.53 -62.55 -12.84
N ALA A 223 -27.30 -62.04 -12.68
CA ALA A 223 -26.71 -61.73 -11.37
C ALA A 223 -26.10 -60.32 -11.24
N ASP A 224 -26.08 -59.50 -12.30
CA ASP A 224 -25.37 -58.21 -12.27
C ASP A 224 -26.24 -56.97 -11.96
N SER A 225 -27.55 -57.13 -11.76
CA SER A 225 -28.46 -55.98 -11.55
C SER A 225 -28.56 -55.49 -10.10
N CYS A 226 -28.08 -56.23 -9.10
CA CYS A 226 -28.31 -55.89 -7.69
C CYS A 226 -27.17 -55.08 -7.03
N ARG A 227 -25.97 -54.98 -7.62
CA ARG A 227 -24.83 -54.25 -7.01
C ARG A 227 -24.84 -52.74 -7.25
N SER A 228 -25.63 -52.25 -8.22
CA SER A 228 -25.64 -50.83 -8.58
C SER A 228 -26.49 -49.96 -7.65
N TYR A 229 -27.48 -50.53 -6.96
CA TYR A 229 -28.43 -49.75 -6.14
C TYR A 229 -27.90 -49.43 -4.73
N ASP A 230 -27.09 -50.32 -4.15
CA ASP A 230 -26.52 -50.13 -2.82
C ASP A 230 -25.46 -49.02 -2.80
N HIS A 231 -24.61 -48.95 -3.84
CA HIS A 231 -23.64 -47.86 -3.99
C HIS A 231 -24.31 -46.48 -4.13
N LEU A 232 -25.39 -46.40 -4.91
CA LEU A 232 -26.15 -45.16 -5.08
C LEU A 232 -26.83 -44.69 -3.79
N MET A 233 -27.17 -45.61 -2.87
CA MET A 233 -27.72 -45.25 -1.57
C MET A 233 -26.65 -44.76 -0.59
N GLU A 234 -25.46 -45.37 -0.59
CA GLU A 234 -24.32 -44.89 0.22
C GLU A 234 -23.88 -43.49 -0.21
N ASP A 235 -23.73 -43.25 -1.51
CA ASP A 235 -23.38 -41.92 -2.04
C ASP A 235 -24.42 -40.87 -1.67
N ARG A 236 -25.71 -41.24 -1.67
CA ARG A 236 -26.80 -40.35 -1.28
C ARG A 236 -26.81 -40.05 0.21
N ILE A 237 -26.40 -40.99 1.07
CA ILE A 237 -26.27 -40.76 2.51
C ILE A 237 -25.10 -39.79 2.78
N LEU A 238 -23.95 -40.04 2.18
CA LEU A 238 -22.78 -39.16 2.30
C LEU A 238 -23.07 -37.74 1.79
N MET A 239 -23.77 -37.62 0.67
CA MET A 239 -24.18 -36.32 0.14
C MET A 239 -25.14 -35.58 1.09
N ASN A 240 -26.06 -36.29 1.75
CA ASN A 240 -26.96 -35.69 2.73
C ASN A 240 -26.22 -35.24 4.01
N GLU A 241 -25.23 -36.00 4.47
CA GLU A 241 -24.36 -35.61 5.59
C GLU A 241 -23.54 -34.36 5.26
N GLU A 242 -23.00 -34.30 4.04
CA GLU A 242 -22.28 -33.13 3.51
C GLU A 242 -23.20 -31.88 3.48
N ILE A 243 -24.43 -32.03 3.00
CA ILE A 243 -25.42 -30.94 2.96
C ILE A 243 -25.73 -30.43 4.38
N VAL A 244 -25.94 -31.31 5.34
CA VAL A 244 -26.21 -30.92 6.74
C VAL A 244 -25.00 -30.20 7.34
N ARG A 245 -23.78 -30.67 7.04
CA ARG A 245 -22.55 -30.01 7.49
C ARG A 245 -22.45 -28.58 6.92
N ILE A 246 -22.62 -28.42 5.61
CA ILE A 246 -22.61 -27.11 4.93
C ILE A 246 -23.69 -26.18 5.50
N GLN A 247 -24.90 -26.69 5.78
CA GLN A 247 -25.97 -25.90 6.40
C GLN A 247 -25.61 -25.43 7.81
N SER A 248 -24.93 -26.26 8.61
CA SER A 248 -24.46 -25.88 9.94
C SER A 248 -23.34 -24.82 9.91
N GLU A 249 -22.41 -24.94 8.96
CA GLU A 249 -21.33 -23.97 8.73
C GLU A 249 -21.89 -22.63 8.24
N LEU A 250 -22.87 -22.65 7.32
CA LEU A 250 -23.57 -21.46 6.86
C LEU A 250 -24.29 -20.74 8.02
N ALA A 251 -24.95 -21.48 8.91
CA ALA A 251 -25.62 -20.92 10.08
C ALA A 251 -24.62 -20.29 11.07
N SER A 252 -23.45 -20.89 11.26
CA SER A 252 -22.38 -20.32 12.09
C SER A 252 -21.83 -19.03 11.47
N ALA A 253 -21.54 -19.05 10.17
CA ALA A 253 -21.02 -17.88 9.44
C ALA A 253 -22.01 -16.70 9.45
N LEU A 254 -23.32 -16.97 9.35
CA LEU A 254 -24.35 -15.94 9.47
C LEU A 254 -24.40 -15.32 10.87
N ASN A 255 -24.27 -16.11 11.93
CA ASN A 255 -24.20 -15.59 13.29
C ASN A 255 -22.93 -14.75 13.53
N GLU A 256 -21.78 -15.20 13.03
CA GLU A 256 -20.52 -14.43 13.10
C GLU A 256 -20.62 -13.10 12.35
N LYS A 257 -21.25 -13.11 11.17
CA LYS A 257 -21.55 -11.89 10.41
C LYS A 257 -22.41 -10.92 11.22
N ASP A 258 -23.48 -11.40 11.86
CA ASP A 258 -24.38 -10.54 12.66
C ASP A 258 -23.67 -9.93 13.88
N VAL A 259 -22.79 -10.68 14.53
CA VAL A 259 -21.94 -10.19 15.62
C VAL A 259 -20.98 -9.11 15.10
N MET A 260 -20.30 -9.38 13.99
CA MET A 260 -19.38 -8.40 13.36
C MET A 260 -20.13 -7.13 12.94
N GLU A 261 -21.31 -7.24 12.32
CA GLU A 261 -22.13 -6.08 11.96
C GLU A 261 -22.57 -5.25 13.17
N LYS A 262 -22.83 -5.90 14.31
CA LYS A 262 -23.13 -5.21 15.56
C LYS A 262 -21.91 -4.46 16.09
N ASP A 263 -20.74 -5.07 16.05
CA ASP A 263 -19.49 -4.44 16.49
C ASP A 263 -19.09 -3.28 15.58
N PHE A 264 -19.26 -3.41 14.26
CA PHE A 264 -19.06 -2.31 13.31
C PHE A 264 -20.02 -1.15 13.56
N ARG A 265 -21.31 -1.43 13.82
CA ARG A 265 -22.28 -0.38 14.18
C ARG A 265 -21.90 0.34 15.47
N ASN A 266 -21.46 -0.40 16.49
CA ASN A 266 -20.99 0.19 17.75
C ASN A 266 -19.74 1.06 17.54
N PHE A 267 -18.79 0.59 16.73
CA PHE A 267 -17.57 1.34 16.42
C PHE A 267 -17.88 2.62 15.64
N ALA A 268 -18.77 2.55 14.64
CA ALA A 268 -19.23 3.71 13.89
C ALA A 268 -19.90 4.76 14.79
N GLN A 269 -20.76 4.34 15.72
CA GLN A 269 -21.38 5.24 16.71
C GLN A 269 -20.34 5.89 17.65
N GLN A 270 -19.30 5.15 18.06
CA GLN A 270 -18.22 5.71 18.88
C GLN A 270 -17.39 6.74 18.11
N LEU A 271 -17.13 6.49 16.82
CA LEU A 271 -16.44 7.45 15.95
C LEU A 271 -17.25 8.74 15.78
N GLU A 272 -18.54 8.62 15.49
CA GLU A 272 -19.44 9.76 15.33
C GLU A 272 -19.51 10.60 16.62
N LYS A 273 -19.58 9.93 17.78
CA LYS A 273 -19.54 10.61 19.09
C LYS A 273 -18.23 11.36 19.32
N ARG A 274 -17.07 10.75 19.03
CA ARG A 274 -15.76 11.41 19.16
C ARG A 274 -15.61 12.59 18.20
N GLN A 275 -16.15 12.46 16.98
CA GLN A 275 -16.15 13.54 16.00
C GLN A 275 -16.99 14.73 16.50
N GLN A 276 -18.16 14.45 17.06
CA GLN A 276 -19.03 15.48 17.64
C GLN A 276 -18.36 16.18 18.83
N GLU A 277 -17.75 15.43 19.74
CA GLU A 277 -17.00 15.98 20.89
C GLU A 277 -15.83 16.88 20.44
N SER A 278 -15.12 16.49 19.38
CA SER A 278 -14.06 17.30 18.77
C SER A 278 -14.60 18.61 18.16
N PHE A 279 -15.74 18.54 17.47
CA PHE A 279 -16.39 19.70 16.88
C PHE A 279 -16.86 20.70 17.96
N ASP A 280 -17.44 20.19 19.05
CA ASP A 280 -17.85 21.02 20.19
C ASP A 280 -16.65 21.68 20.87
N ALA A 281 -15.54 20.97 21.04
CA ALA A 281 -14.30 21.53 21.58
C ALA A 281 -13.72 22.64 20.70
N LEU A 282 -13.73 22.46 19.37
CA LEU A 282 -13.30 23.48 18.42
C LEU A 282 -14.18 24.73 18.47
N ASN A 283 -15.49 24.57 18.62
CA ASN A 283 -16.41 25.71 18.76
C ASN A 283 -16.16 26.48 20.06
N VAL A 284 -15.93 25.79 21.18
CA VAL A 284 -15.56 26.43 22.45
C VAL A 284 -14.24 27.20 22.30
N GLN A 285 -13.23 26.62 21.65
CA GLN A 285 -11.96 27.29 21.41
C GLN A 285 -12.11 28.51 20.49
N ARG A 286 -12.95 28.42 19.45
CA ARG A 286 -13.27 29.54 18.55
C ARG A 286 -13.93 30.68 19.32
N GLN A 287 -14.88 30.38 20.20
CA GLN A 287 -15.52 31.38 21.04
C GLN A 287 -14.52 32.07 21.97
N GLN A 288 -13.67 31.31 22.67
CA GLN A 288 -12.61 31.87 23.52
C GLN A 288 -11.64 32.77 22.74
N THR A 289 -11.36 32.43 21.47
CA THR A 289 -10.50 33.24 20.61
C THR A 289 -11.17 34.57 20.24
N LEU A 290 -12.48 34.55 19.92
CA LEU A 290 -13.26 35.76 19.66
C LEU A 290 -13.33 36.66 20.89
N ASP A 291 -13.58 36.08 22.08
CA ASP A 291 -13.62 36.83 23.33
C ASP A 291 -12.26 37.49 23.65
N ALA A 292 -11.16 36.77 23.41
CA ALA A 292 -9.81 37.30 23.58
C ALA A 292 -9.50 38.43 22.58
N GLN A 293 -9.93 38.30 21.32
CA GLN A 293 -9.78 39.35 20.31
C GLN A 293 -10.56 40.61 20.69
N PHE A 294 -11.79 40.46 21.18
CA PHE A 294 -12.61 41.57 21.66
C PHE A 294 -11.93 42.31 22.84
N LEU A 295 -11.36 41.56 23.78
CA LEU A 295 -10.61 42.13 24.91
C LEU A 295 -9.36 42.91 24.44
N ILE A 296 -8.61 42.38 23.49
CA ILE A 296 -7.44 43.06 22.92
C ILE A 296 -7.85 44.38 22.26
N GLU A 297 -8.96 44.40 21.53
CA GLU A 297 -9.43 45.60 20.85
C GLU A 297 -9.87 46.69 21.84
N ASN A 298 -10.55 46.31 22.93
CA ASN A 298 -10.87 47.23 24.02
C ASN A 298 -9.61 47.82 24.67
N LEU A 299 -8.61 46.99 24.97
CA LEU A 299 -7.35 47.45 25.55
C LEU A 299 -6.58 48.38 24.61
N ARG A 300 -6.64 48.15 23.29
CA ARG A 300 -6.05 49.06 22.29
C ARG A 300 -6.73 50.42 22.29
N GLN A 301 -8.06 50.44 22.38
CA GLN A 301 -8.81 51.68 22.44
C GLN A 301 -8.47 52.48 23.71
N GLU A 302 -8.44 51.82 24.87
CA GLU A 302 -8.01 52.47 26.12
C GLU A 302 -6.58 53.02 26.02
N LEU A 303 -5.67 52.27 25.39
CA LEU A 303 -4.28 52.71 25.19
C LEU A 303 -4.22 53.95 24.30
N MET A 304 -4.96 54.00 23.19
CA MET A 304 -5.05 55.19 22.33
C MET A 304 -5.60 56.41 23.09
N GLU A 305 -6.62 56.23 23.94
CA GLU A 305 -7.16 57.31 24.77
C GLU A 305 -6.12 57.85 25.75
N LYS A 306 -5.34 56.97 26.39
CA LYS A 306 -4.26 57.37 27.30
C LYS A 306 -3.09 58.04 26.57
N GLU A 307 -2.73 57.57 25.37
CA GLU A 307 -1.73 58.21 24.52
C GLU A 307 -2.16 59.61 24.10
N SER A 308 -3.43 59.78 23.68
CA SER A 308 -3.98 61.10 23.36
C SER A 308 -3.95 62.05 24.56
N ALA A 309 -4.26 61.55 25.77
CA ALA A 309 -4.18 62.36 27.00
C ALA A 309 -2.74 62.77 27.32
N LEU A 310 -1.77 61.88 27.12
CA LEU A 310 -0.34 62.19 27.28
C LEU A 310 0.14 63.23 26.26
N GLU A 311 -0.32 63.15 25.02
CA GLU A 311 0.00 64.10 23.96
C GLU A 311 -0.52 65.50 24.31
N GLN A 312 -1.73 65.60 24.89
CA GLN A 312 -2.29 66.87 25.39
C GLN A 312 -1.45 67.45 26.53
N ILE A 313 -1.05 66.64 27.51
CA ILE A 313 -0.21 67.09 28.63
C ILE A 313 1.16 67.59 28.14
N LYS A 314 1.76 66.93 27.14
CA LYS A 314 3.02 67.39 26.54
C LYS A 314 2.87 68.74 25.81
N GLN A 315 1.74 68.96 25.14
CA GLN A 315 1.44 70.24 24.49
C GLN A 315 1.18 71.36 25.49
N GLU A 316 0.58 71.05 26.64
CA GLU A 316 0.41 72.00 27.75
C GLU A 316 1.75 72.33 28.44
N GLY A 317 2.63 71.34 28.60
CA GLY A 317 3.98 71.53 29.18
C GLY A 317 4.90 72.42 28.32
N ASN A 318 4.75 72.40 27.00
CA ASN A 318 5.53 73.24 26.08
C ASN A 318 5.06 74.70 25.97
N ARG A 319 3.99 75.11 26.67
CA ARG A 319 3.50 76.51 26.68
C ARG A 319 4.04 77.38 27.80
N THR A 320 4.83 76.82 28.71
CA THR A 320 5.47 77.55 29.82
C THR A 320 6.98 77.43 29.73
N GLU A 321 7.62 78.22 28.85
CA GLU A 321 8.94 78.86 29.04
C GLU A 321 9.31 79.71 27.80
N LEU A 322 9.52 81.01 28.03
CA LEU A 322 10.11 82.08 27.18
C LEU A 322 11.47 82.46 27.81
N PRO A 323 12.39 83.27 27.22
CA PRO A 323 12.57 83.72 25.82
C PRO A 323 14.05 83.71 25.30
N GLU A 324 14.16 84.05 24.01
CA GLU A 324 15.28 84.56 23.17
C GLU A 324 16.54 85.18 23.81
N VAL A 325 17.71 84.92 23.20
CA VAL A 325 18.69 85.97 22.81
C VAL A 325 19.42 85.60 21.51
N THR A 326 19.36 86.55 20.56
CA THR A 326 20.08 86.68 19.29
C THR A 326 21.62 86.64 19.38
N SER A 327 22.32 86.10 18.38
CA SER A 327 23.48 86.76 17.74
C SER A 327 24.02 85.97 16.55
N ASN A 328 24.04 86.64 15.39
CA ASN A 328 24.87 86.30 14.24
C ASN A 328 26.31 86.01 14.66
N ASN A 329 26.88 84.93 14.11
CA ASN A 329 28.28 84.86 13.64
C ASN A 329 28.44 83.61 12.79
N GLN A 330 28.62 83.81 11.48
CA GLN A 330 29.03 82.81 10.52
C GLN A 330 30.28 82.08 11.04
N SER A 331 30.10 80.85 11.51
CA SER A 331 31.20 79.99 11.91
C SER A 331 31.33 78.85 10.89
N HIS A 332 32.56 78.39 10.71
CA HIS A 332 32.90 77.20 9.92
C HIS A 332 32.08 75.94 10.29
N ALA A 333 31.28 75.97 11.36
CA ALA A 333 30.36 74.91 11.75
C ALA A 333 29.20 74.71 10.76
N GLU A 334 28.66 75.75 10.10
CA GLU A 334 27.54 75.56 9.14
C GLU A 334 28.01 74.96 7.81
N LYS A 335 29.20 75.31 7.31
CA LYS A 335 29.80 74.64 6.15
C LYS A 335 30.20 73.19 6.47
N LYS A 336 30.63 72.92 7.71
CA LYS A 336 30.85 71.55 8.20
C LYS A 336 29.51 70.80 8.27
N LEU A 337 28.46 71.37 8.85
CA LEU A 337 27.13 70.74 8.96
C LEU A 337 26.49 70.49 7.59
N VAL A 338 26.69 71.38 6.60
CA VAL A 338 26.18 71.20 5.23
C VAL A 338 27.00 70.14 4.47
N LEU A 339 28.32 70.07 4.64
CA LEU A 339 29.16 68.99 4.09
C LEU A 339 28.92 67.64 4.79
N GLU A 340 28.64 67.64 6.09
CA GLU A 340 28.31 66.46 6.89
C GLU A 340 26.90 65.97 6.58
N ASN A 341 25.94 66.87 6.30
CA ASN A 341 24.61 66.52 5.79
C ASN A 341 24.63 66.04 4.34
N GLN A 342 25.47 66.62 3.46
CA GLN A 342 25.67 66.12 2.10
C GLN A 342 26.43 64.79 2.08
N GLY A 343 27.40 64.61 2.98
CA GLY A 343 28.11 63.36 3.22
C GLY A 343 27.18 62.27 3.73
N SER A 344 26.34 62.56 4.74
CA SER A 344 25.33 61.64 5.26
C SER A 344 24.30 61.25 4.21
N ARG A 345 23.78 62.20 3.41
CA ARG A 345 22.86 61.87 2.31
C ARG A 345 23.52 61.01 1.24
N ARG A 346 24.79 61.28 0.90
CA ARG A 346 25.52 60.48 -0.10
C ARG A 346 25.89 59.10 0.41
N VAL A 347 26.17 58.96 1.71
CA VAL A 347 26.36 57.66 2.37
C VAL A 347 25.05 56.89 2.40
N GLU A 348 23.93 57.55 2.68
CA GLU A 348 22.60 56.94 2.67
C GLU A 348 22.19 56.48 1.25
N GLU A 349 22.44 57.30 0.22
CA GLU A 349 22.26 56.93 -1.19
C GLU A 349 23.15 55.74 -1.60
N LEU A 350 24.42 55.72 -1.18
CA LEU A 350 25.33 54.60 -1.44
C LEU A 350 24.92 53.33 -0.69
N LEU A 351 24.39 53.44 0.54
CA LEU A 351 23.87 52.31 1.29
C LEU A 351 22.60 51.74 0.64
N LEU A 352 21.73 52.60 0.13
CA LEU A 352 20.52 52.19 -0.60
C LEU A 352 20.87 51.53 -1.94
N LEU A 353 21.87 52.06 -2.66
CA LEU A 353 22.35 51.46 -3.90
C LEU A 353 23.03 50.11 -3.64
N ASN A 354 23.83 50.00 -2.59
CA ASN A 354 24.48 48.76 -2.20
C ASN A 354 23.47 47.70 -1.72
N SER A 355 22.42 48.10 -1.01
CA SER A 355 21.33 47.17 -0.65
C SER A 355 20.52 46.74 -1.88
N SER A 356 20.25 47.66 -2.82
CA SER A 356 19.62 47.33 -4.11
C SER A 356 20.48 46.35 -4.92
N GLN A 357 21.77 46.59 -5.03
CA GLN A 357 22.71 45.71 -5.72
C GLN A 357 22.86 44.36 -5.02
N ALA A 358 22.86 44.32 -3.68
CA ALA A 358 22.86 43.08 -2.92
C ALA A 358 21.59 42.25 -3.17
N ASN A 359 20.43 42.91 -3.28
CA ASN A 359 19.17 42.25 -3.60
C ASN A 359 19.18 41.72 -5.05
N GLU A 360 19.66 42.49 -6.02
CA GLU A 360 19.81 42.04 -7.41
C GLU A 360 20.78 40.85 -7.52
N MET A 361 21.90 40.91 -6.81
CA MET A 361 22.86 39.79 -6.72
C MET A 361 22.25 38.57 -6.05
N SER A 362 21.37 38.75 -5.05
CA SER A 362 20.63 37.65 -4.45
C SER A 362 19.66 37.02 -5.45
N CYS A 363 18.88 37.82 -6.18
CA CYS A 363 17.95 37.32 -7.20
C CYS A 363 18.68 36.60 -8.34
N LEU A 364 19.79 37.15 -8.84
CA LEU A 364 20.62 36.50 -9.87
C LEU A 364 21.24 35.21 -9.34
N LYS A 365 21.65 35.18 -8.08
CA LYS A 365 22.16 33.96 -7.44
C LYS A 365 21.08 32.89 -7.37
N ASP A 366 19.87 33.25 -6.93
CA ASP A 366 18.74 32.32 -6.87
C ASP A 366 18.37 31.81 -8.27
N GLN A 367 18.42 32.67 -9.29
CA GLN A 367 18.20 32.29 -10.69
C GLN A 367 19.28 31.32 -11.21
N ILE A 368 20.56 31.54 -10.87
CA ILE A 368 21.65 30.62 -11.21
C ILE A 368 21.45 29.27 -10.53
N HIS A 369 21.05 29.24 -9.25
CA HIS A 369 20.78 27.97 -8.55
C HIS A 369 19.62 27.23 -9.22
N SER A 370 18.53 27.94 -9.53
CA SER A 370 17.39 27.35 -10.23
C SER A 370 17.77 26.77 -11.61
N LEU A 371 18.59 27.47 -12.40
CA LEU A 371 19.08 26.95 -13.69
C LEU A 371 20.05 25.78 -13.51
N THR A 372 20.85 25.76 -12.44
CA THR A 372 21.77 24.67 -12.12
C THR A 372 21.00 23.41 -11.73
N ASP A 373 19.94 23.56 -10.93
CA ASP A 373 19.05 22.45 -10.56
C ASP A 373 18.33 21.90 -11.80
N GLN A 374 17.82 22.76 -12.69
CA GLN A 374 17.22 22.33 -13.96
C GLN A 374 18.21 21.58 -14.87
N LEU A 375 19.46 22.04 -14.94
CA LEU A 375 20.51 21.34 -15.71
C LEU A 375 20.79 19.96 -15.12
N ARG A 376 20.86 19.86 -13.79
CA ARG A 376 21.07 18.59 -13.09
C ARG A 376 19.93 17.61 -13.33
N ASP A 377 18.68 18.08 -13.32
CA ASP A 377 17.51 17.27 -13.64
C ASP A 377 17.50 16.82 -15.11
N HIS A 378 18.01 17.65 -16.03
CA HIS A 378 18.17 17.25 -17.43
C HIS A 378 19.32 16.25 -17.64
N GLU A 379 20.40 16.35 -16.88
CA GLU A 379 21.52 15.38 -16.90
C GLU A 379 21.06 14.00 -16.41
N THR A 380 20.30 13.93 -15.32
CA THR A 380 19.74 12.65 -14.82
C THR A 380 18.75 12.07 -15.82
N LEU A 381 17.87 12.89 -16.41
CA LEU A 381 16.95 12.44 -17.45
C LEU A 381 17.68 11.92 -18.70
N LEU A 382 18.81 12.54 -19.06
CA LEU A 382 19.63 12.08 -20.19
C LEU A 382 20.30 10.73 -19.89
N GLU A 383 20.80 10.52 -18.68
CA GLU A 383 21.34 9.23 -18.23
C GLU A 383 20.26 8.14 -18.27
N ASP A 384 19.05 8.43 -17.81
CA ASP A 384 17.90 7.53 -17.89
C ASP A 384 17.55 7.21 -19.35
N HIS A 385 17.51 8.20 -20.24
CA HIS A 385 17.27 7.99 -21.66
C HIS A 385 18.35 7.12 -22.32
N LEU A 386 19.63 7.33 -21.99
CA LEU A 386 20.73 6.50 -22.49
C LEU A 386 20.63 5.06 -21.99
N SER A 387 20.23 4.87 -20.74
CA SER A 387 19.94 3.55 -20.16
C SER A 387 18.80 2.84 -20.90
N ILE A 388 17.69 3.55 -21.16
CA ILE A 388 16.54 3.03 -21.91
C ILE A 388 16.93 2.68 -23.35
N VAL A 389 17.72 3.52 -24.03
CA VAL A 389 18.19 3.24 -25.39
C VAL A 389 19.09 2.00 -25.41
N SER A 390 20.02 1.88 -24.48
CA SER A 390 20.87 0.67 -24.33
C SER A 390 20.05 -0.59 -24.08
N GLN A 391 19.04 -0.50 -23.20
CA GLN A 391 18.12 -1.61 -22.94
C GLN A 391 17.28 -1.95 -24.18
N SER A 392 16.79 -0.94 -24.91
CA SER A 392 16.04 -1.11 -26.16
C SER A 392 16.89 -1.77 -27.24
N GLU A 393 18.15 -1.38 -27.40
CA GLU A 393 19.09 -2.02 -28.33
C GLU A 393 19.36 -3.48 -27.95
N SER A 394 19.58 -3.76 -26.66
CA SER A 394 19.73 -5.14 -26.15
C SER A 394 18.50 -5.99 -26.43
N LEU A 395 17.30 -5.47 -26.18
CA LEU A 395 16.04 -6.13 -26.51
C LEU A 395 15.86 -6.32 -28.01
N ARG A 396 16.26 -5.35 -28.84
CA ARG A 396 16.22 -5.46 -30.30
C ARG A 396 17.16 -6.56 -30.80
N VAL A 397 18.37 -6.65 -30.27
CA VAL A 397 19.34 -7.71 -30.61
C VAL A 397 18.80 -9.08 -30.17
N ASN A 398 18.27 -9.19 -28.96
CA ASN A 398 17.65 -10.42 -28.48
C ASN A 398 16.44 -10.83 -29.33
N SER A 399 15.58 -9.87 -29.69
CA SER A 399 14.43 -10.10 -30.56
C SER A 399 14.88 -10.56 -31.95
N SER A 400 15.90 -9.93 -32.54
CA SER A 400 16.49 -10.35 -33.82
C SER A 400 17.01 -11.79 -33.74
N ARG A 401 17.72 -12.14 -32.66
CA ARG A 401 18.24 -13.50 -32.45
C ARG A 401 17.12 -14.52 -32.29
N LEU A 402 16.05 -14.16 -31.57
CA LEU A 402 14.86 -15.02 -31.44
C LEU A 402 14.14 -15.18 -32.77
N VAL A 403 14.05 -14.13 -33.60
CA VAL A 403 13.48 -14.21 -34.95
C VAL A 403 14.32 -15.12 -35.85
N GLU A 404 15.65 -15.01 -35.80
CA GLU A 404 16.55 -15.91 -36.53
C GLU A 404 16.39 -17.36 -36.07
N GLN A 405 16.32 -17.60 -34.75
CA GLN A 405 16.05 -18.93 -34.21
C GLN A 405 14.68 -19.46 -34.63
N ASN A 406 13.65 -18.60 -34.65
CA ASN A 406 12.31 -18.97 -35.12
C ASN A 406 12.31 -19.31 -36.61
N ASN A 407 13.02 -18.54 -37.43
CA ASN A 407 13.17 -18.83 -38.84
C ASN A 407 13.92 -20.15 -39.05
N TYR A 408 14.98 -20.40 -38.30
CA TYR A 408 15.70 -21.68 -38.34
C TYR A 408 14.79 -22.86 -37.94
N MET A 409 14.02 -22.73 -36.86
CA MET A 409 13.06 -23.77 -36.46
C MET A 409 11.93 -23.95 -37.49
N LYS A 410 11.46 -22.86 -38.11
CA LYS A 410 10.49 -22.92 -39.22
C LYS A 410 11.06 -23.63 -40.44
N ASP A 411 12.32 -23.38 -40.78
CA ASP A 411 12.99 -24.07 -41.87
C ASP A 411 13.18 -25.56 -41.55
N GLN A 412 13.55 -25.90 -40.31
CA GLN A 412 13.59 -27.29 -39.84
C GLN A 412 12.21 -27.95 -39.89
N LEU A 413 11.16 -27.26 -39.46
CA LEU A 413 9.78 -27.76 -39.55
C LEU A 413 9.35 -27.93 -41.00
N ALA A 414 9.66 -26.98 -41.88
CA ALA A 414 9.36 -27.08 -43.31
C ALA A 414 10.07 -28.27 -43.95
N GLN A 415 11.33 -28.54 -43.55
CA GLN A 415 12.09 -29.69 -43.99
C GLN A 415 11.47 -31.00 -43.47
N LEU A 416 11.13 -31.09 -42.19
CA LEU A 416 10.45 -32.25 -41.61
C LEU A 416 9.07 -32.49 -42.23
N ILE A 417 8.32 -31.43 -42.56
CA ILE A 417 7.04 -31.53 -43.28
C ILE A 417 7.27 -32.04 -44.71
N ALA A 418 8.31 -31.59 -45.41
CA ALA A 418 8.65 -32.10 -46.73
C ALA A 418 9.07 -33.58 -46.68
N GLU A 419 9.88 -33.97 -45.70
CA GLU A 419 10.27 -35.36 -45.46
C GLU A 419 9.07 -36.23 -45.09
N ASN A 420 8.17 -35.76 -44.22
CA ASN A 420 6.93 -36.45 -43.90
C ASN A 420 6.03 -36.56 -45.13
N ARG A 421 5.94 -35.54 -45.97
CA ARG A 421 5.13 -35.59 -47.20
C ARG A 421 5.70 -36.61 -48.19
N GLU A 422 7.02 -36.70 -48.30
CA GLU A 422 7.69 -37.70 -49.14
C GLU A 422 7.52 -39.12 -48.56
N LEU A 423 7.59 -39.27 -47.23
CA LEU A 423 7.30 -40.53 -46.54
C LEU A 423 5.82 -40.92 -46.68
N SER A 424 4.90 -39.98 -46.56
CA SER A 424 3.47 -40.19 -46.78
C SER A 424 3.15 -40.52 -48.24
N GLU A 425 3.83 -39.92 -49.22
CA GLU A 425 3.69 -40.32 -50.64
C GLU A 425 4.25 -41.73 -50.89
N LYS A 426 5.38 -42.10 -50.27
CA LYS A 426 5.94 -43.46 -50.32
C LYS A 426 5.03 -44.47 -49.62
N LEU A 427 4.40 -44.08 -48.51
CA LEU A 427 3.45 -44.91 -47.77
C LEU A 427 2.12 -45.04 -48.52
N ALA A 428 1.62 -43.97 -49.14
CA ALA A 428 0.44 -43.99 -50.00
C ALA A 428 0.64 -44.81 -51.28
N GLN A 429 1.86 -44.88 -51.82
CA GLN A 429 2.22 -45.81 -52.90
C GLN A 429 2.34 -47.27 -52.43
N GLN A 430 2.51 -47.52 -51.13
CA GLN A 430 2.59 -48.87 -50.54
C GLN A 430 1.27 -49.39 -49.95
N VAL A 431 0.32 -48.51 -49.59
CA VAL A 431 -0.89 -48.87 -48.84
C VAL A 431 -2.13 -48.62 -49.71
N SER A 432 -2.40 -49.57 -50.60
CA SER A 432 -3.72 -49.82 -51.20
C SER A 432 -4.57 -50.70 -50.25
N ILE A 433 -4.60 -50.37 -48.96
CA ILE A 433 -5.36 -51.10 -47.92
C ILE A 433 -5.93 -50.10 -46.91
N GLU A 434 -7.21 -49.76 -47.09
CA GLU A 434 -8.32 -49.88 -46.11
C GLU A 434 -8.24 -49.31 -44.65
N PRO A 435 -9.40 -49.04 -44.01
CA PRO A 435 -9.70 -48.00 -43.01
C PRO A 435 -9.06 -48.10 -41.60
N HIS A 436 -8.11 -49.00 -41.35
CA HIS A 436 -7.44 -49.09 -40.04
C HIS A 436 -6.40 -48.00 -39.79
N VAL A 437 -5.93 -47.29 -40.83
CA VAL A 437 -4.96 -46.19 -40.67
C VAL A 437 -5.60 -44.95 -40.02
N GLU A 438 -6.88 -44.68 -40.31
CA GLU A 438 -7.61 -43.55 -39.73
C GLU A 438 -7.88 -43.75 -38.23
N GLU A 439 -8.15 -44.99 -37.80
CA GLU A 439 -8.34 -45.33 -36.38
C GLU A 439 -7.06 -45.05 -35.56
N PHE A 440 -5.89 -45.49 -36.04
CA PHE A 440 -4.61 -45.24 -35.36
C PHE A 440 -4.22 -43.75 -35.34
N GLN A 441 -4.52 -43.01 -36.41
CA GLN A 441 -4.25 -41.56 -36.45
C GLN A 441 -5.19 -40.79 -35.51
N SER A 442 -6.47 -41.15 -35.44
CA SER A 442 -7.42 -40.53 -34.51
C SER A 442 -7.03 -40.79 -33.04
N LYS A 443 -6.55 -42.00 -32.73
CA LYS A 443 -6.14 -42.38 -31.38
C LYS A 443 -4.89 -41.63 -30.91
N ALA A 444 -3.90 -41.48 -31.79
CA ALA A 444 -2.71 -40.67 -31.51
C ALA A 444 -3.04 -39.18 -31.34
N ALA A 445 -4.04 -38.67 -32.07
CA ALA A 445 -4.49 -37.29 -31.95
C ALA A 445 -5.19 -37.03 -30.60
N ILE A 446 -6.02 -37.97 -30.12
CA ILE A 446 -6.65 -37.91 -28.79
C ILE A 446 -5.58 -37.96 -27.69
N GLU A 447 -4.57 -38.82 -27.82
CA GLU A 447 -3.50 -38.95 -26.81
C GLU A 447 -2.68 -37.66 -26.67
N ASN A 448 -2.39 -36.98 -27.79
CA ASN A 448 -1.71 -35.68 -27.78
C ASN A 448 -2.58 -34.57 -27.15
N ASP A 449 -3.88 -34.53 -27.43
CA ASP A 449 -4.77 -33.57 -26.81
C ASP A 449 -4.94 -33.81 -25.30
N ILE A 450 -4.91 -35.07 -24.84
CA ILE A 450 -4.91 -35.42 -23.41
C ILE A 450 -3.64 -34.89 -22.74
N GLU A 451 -2.48 -35.09 -23.36
CA GLU A 451 -1.20 -34.56 -22.87
C GLU A 451 -1.25 -33.03 -22.75
N LYS A 452 -1.81 -32.35 -23.76
CA LYS A 452 -1.98 -30.89 -23.76
C LYS A 452 -2.94 -30.40 -22.66
N VAL A 453 -4.03 -31.11 -22.40
CA VAL A 453 -4.94 -30.77 -21.27
C VAL A 453 -4.23 -30.98 -19.94
N ALA A 454 -3.44 -32.04 -19.79
CA ALA A 454 -2.65 -32.26 -18.58
C ALA A 454 -1.64 -31.13 -18.33
N GLU A 455 -0.90 -30.70 -19.36
CA GLU A 455 0.03 -29.55 -19.27
C GLU A 455 -0.67 -28.25 -18.88
N LEU A 456 -1.83 -27.95 -19.48
CA LEU A 456 -2.60 -26.75 -19.15
C LEU A 456 -3.15 -26.80 -17.71
N THR A 457 -3.58 -27.97 -17.26
CA THR A 457 -4.08 -28.18 -15.89
C THR A 457 -2.98 -28.01 -14.85
N GLU A 458 -1.77 -28.52 -15.13
CA GLU A 458 -0.59 -28.30 -14.28
C GLU A 458 -0.22 -26.81 -14.23
N ALA A 459 -0.21 -26.11 -15.37
CA ALA A 459 0.04 -24.68 -15.42
C ALA A 459 -0.99 -23.87 -14.60
N LEU A 460 -2.25 -24.31 -14.58
CA LEU A 460 -3.33 -23.70 -13.80
C LEU A 460 -3.10 -23.90 -12.29
N GLN A 461 -2.71 -25.10 -11.86
CA GLN A 461 -2.33 -25.36 -10.47
C GLN A 461 -1.13 -24.50 -10.03
N VAL A 462 -0.13 -24.33 -10.89
CA VAL A 462 1.03 -23.47 -10.61
C VAL A 462 0.60 -22.01 -10.46
N ALA A 463 -0.26 -21.50 -11.34
CA ALA A 463 -0.81 -20.14 -11.23
C ALA A 463 -1.58 -19.94 -9.91
N ASP A 464 -2.44 -20.89 -9.55
CA ASP A 464 -3.22 -20.88 -8.30
C ASP A 464 -2.34 -20.82 -7.06
N THR A 465 -1.30 -21.67 -7.01
CA THR A 465 -0.37 -21.69 -5.88
C THR A 465 0.41 -20.37 -5.79
N LYS A 466 0.80 -19.78 -6.92
CA LYS A 466 1.46 -18.48 -6.96
C LYS A 466 0.54 -17.34 -6.51
N ILE A 467 -0.73 -17.33 -6.91
CA ILE A 467 -1.72 -16.37 -6.44
C ILE A 467 -1.89 -16.48 -4.92
N LYS A 468 -2.08 -17.68 -4.38
CA LYS A 468 -2.23 -17.91 -2.93
C LYS A 468 -1.02 -17.41 -2.14
N THR A 469 0.20 -17.68 -2.61
CA THR A 469 1.42 -17.21 -1.93
C THR A 469 1.54 -15.68 -1.94
N LEU A 470 1.31 -15.03 -3.08
CA LEU A 470 1.31 -13.57 -3.17
C LEU A 470 0.21 -12.94 -2.32
N GLN A 471 -0.95 -13.58 -2.20
CA GLN A 471 -2.04 -13.12 -1.33
C GLN A 471 -1.60 -13.08 0.15
N VAL A 472 -0.89 -14.11 0.61
CA VAL A 472 -0.35 -14.17 1.98
C VAL A 472 0.71 -13.08 2.22
N GLU A 473 1.59 -12.84 1.24
CA GLU A 473 2.59 -11.76 1.34
C GLU A 473 1.92 -10.38 1.35
N LYS A 474 0.88 -10.18 0.53
CA LYS A 474 0.10 -8.94 0.50
C LYS A 474 -0.53 -8.66 1.87
N ASP A 475 -1.21 -9.65 2.44
CA ASP A 475 -1.83 -9.56 3.76
C ASP A 475 -0.79 -9.26 4.85
N TYR A 476 0.43 -9.82 4.72
CA TYR A 476 1.54 -9.53 5.63
C TYR A 476 1.98 -8.07 5.55
N TYR A 477 2.12 -7.51 4.35
CA TYR A 477 2.49 -6.10 4.18
C TYR A 477 1.38 -5.14 4.61
N GLU A 478 0.11 -5.45 4.35
CA GLU A 478 -1.02 -4.66 4.83
C GLU A 478 -1.07 -4.60 6.36
N ARG A 479 -0.87 -5.73 7.05
CA ARG A 479 -0.77 -5.75 8.53
C ARG A 479 0.40 -4.92 9.04
N THR A 480 1.56 -5.06 8.41
CA THR A 480 2.76 -4.31 8.79
C THR A 480 2.57 -2.81 8.56
N SER A 481 1.90 -2.43 7.46
CA SER A 481 1.52 -1.03 7.18
C SER A 481 0.60 -0.49 8.27
N ALA A 482 -0.48 -1.20 8.60
CA ALA A 482 -1.40 -0.79 9.67
C ALA A 482 -0.69 -0.62 11.03
N GLN A 483 0.26 -1.50 11.36
CA GLN A 483 1.07 -1.34 12.56
C GLN A 483 1.92 -0.06 12.52
N LEU A 484 2.64 0.17 11.42
CA LEU A 484 3.47 1.36 11.27
C LEU A 484 2.65 2.65 11.25
N GLU A 485 1.40 2.63 10.77
CA GLU A 485 0.48 3.77 10.82
C GLU A 485 0.12 4.12 12.26
N MET A 486 -0.18 3.10 13.08
CA MET A 486 -0.40 3.30 14.51
C MET A 486 0.85 3.87 15.19
N GLU A 487 2.03 3.31 14.91
CA GLU A 487 3.30 3.80 15.46
C GLU A 487 3.55 5.27 15.04
N ALA A 488 3.38 5.60 13.75
CA ALA A 488 3.53 6.96 13.25
C ALA A 488 2.54 7.94 13.90
N SER A 489 1.27 7.53 14.08
CA SER A 489 0.25 8.33 14.77
C SER A 489 0.63 8.59 16.24
N THR A 490 1.13 7.59 16.95
CA THR A 490 1.57 7.78 18.34
C THR A 490 2.75 8.73 18.44
N VAL A 491 3.73 8.63 17.54
CA VAL A 491 4.87 9.57 17.48
C VAL A 491 4.40 10.99 17.19
N GLU A 492 3.41 11.16 16.31
CA GLU A 492 2.80 12.46 16.02
C GLU A 492 2.06 13.07 17.21
N GLU A 493 1.34 12.26 17.99
CA GLU A 493 0.74 12.69 19.26
C GLU A 493 1.80 13.18 20.24
N TYR A 494 2.92 12.45 20.38
CA TYR A 494 4.04 12.88 21.22
C TYR A 494 4.64 14.21 20.76
N ILE A 495 4.90 14.37 19.46
CA ILE A 495 5.42 15.63 18.91
C ILE A 495 4.44 16.78 19.22
N THR A 496 3.14 16.55 19.07
CA THR A 496 2.10 17.54 19.35
C THR A 496 2.07 17.94 20.83
N MET A 497 2.09 16.95 21.73
CA MET A 497 2.14 17.16 23.18
C MET A 497 3.38 17.95 23.62
N PHE A 498 4.56 17.59 23.09
CA PHE A 498 5.81 18.30 23.38
C PHE A 498 5.78 19.74 22.86
N THR A 499 5.25 19.95 21.65
CA THR A 499 5.13 21.28 21.05
C THR A 499 4.18 22.17 21.85
N HIS A 500 3.03 21.62 22.28
CA HIS A 500 2.08 22.32 23.13
C HIS A 500 2.70 22.69 24.49
N ARG A 501 3.38 21.73 25.15
CA ARG A 501 4.08 21.99 26.42
C ARG A 501 5.10 23.10 26.29
N ARG A 502 5.92 23.08 25.23
CA ARG A 502 6.89 24.14 24.94
C ARG A 502 6.22 25.50 24.72
N CYS A 503 5.09 25.53 24.01
CA CYS A 503 4.31 26.76 23.81
C CYS A 503 3.78 27.32 25.14
N CYS A 504 3.23 26.47 26.01
CA CYS A 504 2.77 26.86 27.34
C CYS A 504 3.91 27.40 28.21
N GLU A 505 5.08 26.75 28.22
CA GLU A 505 6.27 27.21 28.95
C GLU A 505 6.76 28.57 28.42
N GLN A 506 6.77 28.76 27.10
CA GLN A 506 7.13 30.04 26.48
C GLN A 506 6.12 31.15 26.81
N ARG A 507 4.81 30.86 26.83
CA ARG A 507 3.79 31.82 27.27
C ARG A 507 3.98 32.22 28.74
N ARG A 508 4.27 31.25 29.61
CA ARG A 508 4.57 31.50 31.03
C ARG A 508 5.83 32.35 31.19
N ALA A 509 6.88 32.11 30.39
CA ALA A 509 8.08 32.92 30.40
C ALA A 509 7.80 34.37 29.99
N LYS A 510 7.07 34.59 28.88
CA LYS A 510 6.66 35.94 28.44
C LYS A 510 5.82 36.67 29.48
N LEU A 511 4.90 35.98 30.15
CA LEU A 511 4.10 36.57 31.23
C LEU A 511 4.97 36.98 32.42
N ARG A 512 5.93 36.14 32.82
CA ARG A 512 6.90 36.47 33.88
C ARG A 512 7.75 37.69 33.52
N GLU A 513 8.23 37.78 32.28
CA GLU A 513 8.98 38.94 31.78
C GLU A 513 8.13 40.22 31.78
N SER A 514 6.86 40.12 31.38
CA SER A 514 5.91 41.25 31.42
C SER A 514 5.66 41.74 32.84
N ILE A 515 5.41 40.83 33.80
CA ILE A 515 5.23 41.16 35.22
C ILE A 515 6.49 41.81 35.79
N LEU A 516 7.67 41.23 35.53
CA LEU A 516 8.96 41.79 35.97
C LEU A 516 9.17 43.20 35.39
N SER A 517 8.85 43.41 34.12
CA SER A 517 8.96 44.72 33.47
C SER A 517 8.03 45.75 34.10
N SER A 518 6.79 45.38 34.44
CA SER A 518 5.84 46.23 35.17
C SER A 518 6.37 46.60 36.56
N LEU A 519 6.82 45.60 37.34
CA LEU A 519 7.35 45.84 38.69
C LEU A 519 8.60 46.72 38.67
N LEU A 520 9.47 46.57 37.66
CA LEU A 520 10.62 47.44 37.47
C LEU A 520 10.21 48.87 37.10
N ALA A 521 9.14 49.05 36.32
CA ALA A 521 8.59 50.37 36.00
C ALA A 521 8.00 51.03 37.26
N ASP A 522 7.16 50.32 38.02
CA ASP A 522 6.57 50.80 39.28
C ASP A 522 7.66 51.17 40.30
N ARG A 523 8.73 50.37 40.38
CA ARG A 523 9.90 50.68 41.22
C ARG A 523 10.60 51.96 40.78
N ARG A 524 10.78 52.17 39.47
CA ARG A 524 11.39 53.41 38.96
C ARG A 524 10.49 54.62 39.24
N GLU A 525 9.18 54.47 39.11
CA GLU A 525 8.21 55.52 39.39
C GLU A 525 8.22 55.91 40.88
N THR A 526 8.17 54.93 41.78
CA THR A 526 8.26 55.15 43.23
C THR A 526 9.58 55.81 43.63
N GLN A 527 10.71 55.40 43.03
CA GLN A 527 12.00 56.07 43.22
C GLN A 527 11.98 57.53 42.74
N ASN A 528 11.41 57.81 41.57
CA ASN A 528 11.27 59.17 41.06
C ASN A 528 10.38 60.04 41.96
N ASN A 529 9.28 59.48 42.47
CA ASN A 529 8.39 60.18 43.39
C ASN A 529 9.09 60.47 44.74
N MET A 530 9.87 59.52 45.26
CA MET A 530 10.71 59.77 46.44
C MET A 530 11.75 60.87 46.20
N ILE A 531 12.43 60.86 45.05
CA ILE A 531 13.39 61.90 44.69
C ILE A 531 12.69 63.26 44.64
N LYS A 532 11.50 63.34 44.05
CA LYS A 532 10.68 64.57 44.06
C LYS A 532 10.35 65.03 45.48
N VAL A 533 9.82 64.14 46.33
CA VAL A 533 9.49 64.47 47.73
C VAL A 533 10.71 64.97 48.49
N VAL A 534 11.85 64.26 48.40
CA VAL A 534 13.10 64.68 49.03
C VAL A 534 13.56 66.03 48.50
N SER A 535 13.49 66.27 47.19
CA SER A 535 13.85 67.55 46.59
C SER A 535 12.95 68.70 47.08
N THR A 536 11.65 68.46 47.24
CA THR A 536 10.72 69.45 47.80
C THR A 536 10.97 69.73 49.27
N PHE A 537 11.29 68.71 50.08
CA PHE A 537 11.68 68.90 51.47
C PHE A 537 12.97 69.73 51.60
N LEU A 538 14.01 69.38 50.83
CA LEU A 538 15.27 70.14 50.82
C LEU A 538 15.11 71.58 50.30
N SER A 539 14.18 71.82 49.37
CA SER A 539 13.88 73.17 48.88
C SER A 539 13.10 74.00 49.92
N ASN A 540 12.17 73.38 50.65
CA ASN A 540 11.43 74.05 51.73
C ASN A 540 12.31 74.37 52.95
N ASP A 541 13.32 73.54 53.26
CA ASP A 541 14.30 73.83 54.33
C ASP A 541 15.21 75.02 53.99
N THR A 542 15.41 75.33 52.69
CA THR A 542 16.15 76.53 52.28
C THR A 542 15.34 77.83 52.39
N GLU A 543 14.01 77.76 52.37
CA GLU A 543 13.13 78.91 52.57
C GLU A 543 12.79 79.16 54.06
N GLY A 544 12.91 78.14 54.92
CA GLY A 544 12.66 78.25 56.37
C GLY A 544 13.77 78.92 57.20
N ASN A 545 14.92 79.25 56.60
CA ASN A 545 16.05 79.89 57.29
C ASN A 545 16.17 81.41 57.01
N TYR A 546 15.15 82.02 56.41
CA TYR A 546 15.02 83.47 56.24
C TYR A 546 13.70 84.00 56.81
N ALA A 547 13.40 83.65 58.06
CA ALA A 547 12.39 84.34 58.86
C ALA A 547 12.99 84.76 60.21
#